data_AF-A0A932L3Q2-F1
#
_entry.id   AF-A0A932L3Q2-F1
#
_cell.length_a   1.000
_cell.length_b   1.000
_cell.length_c   1.000
_cell.angle_alpha   90.00
_cell.angle_beta   90.00
_cell.angle_gamma   90.00
#
_symmetry.space_group_name_H-M   'P 1'
#
loop_
_entity.id
_entity.type
_entity.pdbx_description
1 polymer ?
#
loop_
_entity_poly.entity_id
_entity_poly.type
_entity_poly.pdbx_seq_one_letter_code
_entity_poly.pdbx_strand_id
1 'polypeptide(L)'
;MQSIPVAMTWEMLRHGCWWLLASFLGANLFPALLLTALRFNGVLPKSDPSMILMHVLLVQCGMFAFGAGVFAAQGGTSRLYVYPATTSTLVAWRLLPAMVVVALELILSTAALNLWFDLDWPIWGPALFLATAVTAVQAALWLTERSAWMPLGVVVAGGLVGCWHKSRYGAIVGQPTHYWVQVTPVEVATMAAIVVLSFGLAVVAVARNRRGDPPLSIGVIDWLQRAFDWTPTSQVAFQTPAQAQFWFEWRKKGWAMPAAISFVMLVWFSIWLLSSRDPQDLRNGLLALGAILPAVGLIGGLILGNCGTSDATYEMGQFLGTRPMTTPEMAQTVLKVAARSVALAWAIWAVAFAALCVVLWATPLRTEPVLPEAMRWWIFPATLLGAWMVVALTASIALFGRESLFVQLLCGGVALFIGLLMFSQYALSVPQRLAFTRGTVTVLGVACLAGTAWAFMSAHQRALIGRPTVFGAFAFWTACSAAVVIDGMLHPADSVAPYVLIIGLLALSVAPLAAAPLALAANRNR
;
A
#
# COMPACT_ATOMS: atom_id res chain seq x y z
N MET A 1 3.79 -22.84 36.11
CA MET A 1 3.54 -22.23 34.79
C MET A 1 3.84 -20.74 34.90
N GLN A 2 4.63 -20.17 33.99
CA GLN A 2 4.83 -18.72 33.95
C GLN A 2 3.48 -18.02 33.72
N SER A 3 3.30 -16.81 34.26
CA SER A 3 2.03 -16.09 34.15
C SER A 3 1.61 -15.87 32.68
N ILE A 4 0.29 -15.85 32.40
CA ILE A 4 -0.28 -15.58 31.05
C ILE A 4 0.37 -14.33 30.38
N PRO A 5 0.55 -13.20 31.10
CA PRO A 5 1.33 -12.06 30.62
C PRO A 5 2.70 -12.35 29.98
N VAL A 6 3.50 -13.17 30.66
CA VAL A 6 4.85 -13.50 30.23
C VAL A 6 4.79 -14.36 28.98
N ALA A 7 3.85 -15.31 28.92
CA ALA A 7 3.64 -16.14 27.75
C ALA A 7 3.23 -15.31 26.52
N MET A 8 2.34 -14.34 26.68
CA MET A 8 1.91 -13.44 25.57
C MET A 8 3.06 -12.57 25.05
N THR A 9 3.86 -12.01 25.96
CA THR A 9 5.01 -11.18 25.59
C THR A 9 6.08 -12.02 24.90
N TRP A 10 6.36 -13.21 25.43
CA TRP A 10 7.28 -14.17 24.83
C TRP A 10 6.82 -14.62 23.45
N GLU A 11 5.53 -14.90 23.26
CA GLU A 11 4.96 -15.28 21.96
C GLU A 11 5.17 -14.16 20.92
N MET A 12 4.89 -12.91 21.28
CA MET A 12 5.12 -11.75 20.41
C MET A 12 6.59 -11.64 20.00
N LEU A 13 7.51 -11.73 20.96
CA LEU A 13 8.95 -11.61 20.68
C LEU A 13 9.49 -12.80 19.88
N ARG A 14 9.06 -14.03 20.20
CA ARG A 14 9.57 -15.23 19.54
C ARG A 14 9.04 -15.40 18.12
N HIS A 15 7.75 -15.17 17.88
CA HIS A 15 7.19 -15.24 16.53
C HIS A 15 7.51 -13.99 15.71
N GLY A 16 7.64 -12.84 16.38
CA GLY A 16 7.89 -11.56 15.77
C GLY A 16 9.36 -11.22 15.54
N CYS A 17 10.33 -11.97 16.09
CA CYS A 17 11.74 -11.56 16.08
C CYS A 17 12.27 -11.23 14.68
N TRP A 18 11.90 -12.01 13.67
CA TRP A 18 12.31 -11.76 12.29
C TRP A 18 11.64 -10.54 11.68
N TRP A 19 10.38 -10.27 12.02
CA TRP A 19 9.67 -9.08 11.57
C TRP A 19 10.24 -7.82 12.20
N LEU A 20 10.51 -7.84 13.50
CA LEU A 20 11.15 -6.75 14.24
C LEU A 20 12.57 -6.48 13.72
N LEU A 21 13.36 -7.53 13.51
CA LEU A 21 14.70 -7.39 12.94
C LEU A 21 14.64 -6.86 11.50
N ALA A 22 13.72 -7.35 10.68
CA ALA A 22 13.55 -6.89 9.31
C ALA A 22 13.08 -5.42 9.25
N SER A 23 12.14 -5.00 10.10
CA SER A 23 11.73 -3.60 10.20
C SER A 23 12.89 -2.73 10.70
N PHE A 24 13.64 -3.20 11.69
CA PHE A 24 14.82 -2.49 12.20
C PHE A 24 15.87 -2.26 11.12
N LEU A 25 16.27 -3.33 10.43
CA LEU A 25 17.25 -3.26 9.36
C LEU A 25 16.73 -2.43 8.18
N GLY A 26 15.49 -2.64 7.75
CA GLY A 26 14.88 -1.91 6.63
C GLY A 26 14.78 -0.41 6.90
N ALA A 27 14.37 -0.03 8.12
CA ALA A 27 14.24 1.36 8.53
C ALA A 27 15.59 2.08 8.64
N ASN A 28 16.68 1.37 8.97
CA ASN A 28 18.01 1.98 9.11
C ASN A 28 18.84 1.95 7.83
N LEU A 29 18.69 0.89 7.02
CA LEU A 29 19.46 0.70 5.80
C LEU A 29 19.23 1.85 4.83
N PHE A 30 17.97 2.17 4.50
CA PHE A 30 17.69 3.23 3.54
C PHE A 30 18.23 4.62 3.97
N PRO A 31 17.97 5.12 5.20
CA PRO A 31 18.61 6.34 5.70
C PRO A 31 20.13 6.32 5.67
N ALA A 32 20.76 5.23 6.13
CA ALA A 32 22.21 5.13 6.17
C ALA A 32 22.84 5.22 4.77
N LEU A 33 22.22 4.55 3.79
CA LEU A 33 22.65 4.60 2.40
C LEU A 33 22.49 6.00 1.78
N LEU A 34 21.36 6.67 2.06
CA LEU A 34 21.10 8.04 1.61
C LEU A 34 22.09 9.03 2.23
N LEU A 35 22.28 8.99 3.54
CA LEU A 35 23.19 9.88 4.27
C LEU A 35 24.65 9.64 3.87
N THR A 36 25.04 8.40 3.60
CA THR A 36 26.36 8.08 3.04
C THR A 36 26.55 8.74 1.67
N ALA A 37 25.52 8.75 0.83
CA ALA A 37 25.56 9.41 -0.48
C ALA A 37 25.72 10.92 -0.37
N LEU A 38 24.94 11.54 0.51
CA LEU A 38 25.02 12.97 0.74
C LEU A 38 26.38 13.38 1.32
N ARG A 39 26.89 12.61 2.30
CA ARG A 39 28.21 12.82 2.89
C ARG A 39 29.33 12.67 1.86
N PHE A 40 29.27 11.64 1.02
CA PHE A 40 30.27 11.40 -0.03
C PHE A 40 30.30 12.54 -1.07
N ASN A 41 29.13 13.11 -1.39
CA ASN A 41 29.04 14.25 -2.30
C ASN A 41 29.36 15.61 -1.64
N GLY A 42 29.67 15.65 -0.35
CA GLY A 42 29.92 16.90 0.39
C GLY A 42 28.66 17.77 0.60
N VAL A 43 27.46 17.22 0.36
CA VAL A 43 26.16 17.93 0.44
C VAL A 43 25.48 17.67 1.79
N LEU A 44 26.25 17.50 2.87
CA LEU A 44 25.70 17.33 4.21
C LEU A 44 26.03 18.53 5.14
N PRO A 45 25.73 19.79 4.76
CA PRO A 45 25.90 20.92 5.68
C PRO A 45 24.91 20.82 6.84
N LYS A 46 25.43 20.77 8.07
CA LYS A 46 24.62 20.62 9.30
C LYS A 46 23.56 21.73 9.49
N SER A 47 23.76 22.89 8.89
CA SER A 47 22.89 24.07 9.07
C SER A 47 21.83 24.25 7.98
N ASP A 48 21.75 23.38 6.98
CA ASP A 48 20.79 23.52 5.89
C ASP A 48 19.37 23.10 6.34
N PRO A 49 18.33 23.95 6.14
CA PRO A 49 16.94 23.59 6.38
C PRO A 49 16.51 22.25 5.76
N SER A 50 17.15 21.84 4.66
CA SER A 50 16.91 20.52 4.03
C SER A 50 17.17 19.34 4.98
N MET A 51 18.07 19.50 5.95
CA MET A 51 18.36 18.49 6.97
C MET A 51 17.20 18.26 7.93
N ILE A 52 16.42 19.31 8.24
CA ILE A 52 15.22 19.20 9.08
C ILE A 52 14.15 18.42 8.33
N LEU A 53 13.94 18.74 7.04
CA LEU A 53 13.00 18.01 6.19
C LEU A 53 13.40 16.54 6.06
N MET A 54 14.68 16.27 5.80
CA MET A 54 15.20 14.91 5.70
C MET A 54 15.00 14.14 7.01
N HIS A 55 15.33 14.74 8.17
CA HIS A 55 15.06 14.13 9.48
C HIS A 55 13.58 13.75 9.63
N VAL A 56 12.65 14.67 9.37
CA VAL A 56 11.21 14.41 9.49
C VAL A 56 10.78 13.26 8.58
N LEU A 57 11.23 13.24 7.32
CA LEU A 57 10.89 12.17 6.38
C LEU A 57 11.44 10.82 6.82
N LEU A 58 12.71 10.75 7.23
CA LEU A 58 13.34 9.49 7.64
C LEU A 58 12.76 8.96 8.96
N VAL A 59 12.44 9.85 9.90
CA VAL A 59 11.73 9.49 11.14
C VAL A 59 10.35 8.95 10.83
N GLN A 60 9.57 9.58 9.94
CA GLN A 60 8.25 9.08 9.54
C GLN A 60 8.33 7.71 8.83
N CYS A 61 9.30 7.53 7.93
CA CYS A 61 9.56 6.22 7.31
C CYS A 61 9.93 5.16 8.36
N GLY A 62 10.79 5.50 9.33
CA GLY A 62 11.14 4.63 10.44
C GLY A 62 9.94 4.26 11.30
N MET A 63 9.13 5.24 11.69
CA MET A 63 7.88 5.04 12.44
C MET A 63 6.92 4.08 11.74
N PHE A 64 6.75 4.22 10.42
CA PHE A 64 5.92 3.32 9.64
C PHE A 64 6.49 1.90 9.61
N ALA A 65 7.80 1.76 9.38
CA ALA A 65 8.47 0.46 9.34
C ALA A 65 8.43 -0.26 10.70
N PHE A 66 8.78 0.41 11.80
CA PHE A 66 8.73 -0.13 13.16
C PHE A 66 7.31 -0.49 13.58
N GLY A 67 6.34 0.40 13.31
CA GLY A 67 4.92 0.13 13.56
C GLY A 67 4.44 -1.11 12.80
N ALA A 68 4.76 -1.22 11.51
CA ALA A 68 4.42 -2.38 10.69
C ALA A 68 5.08 -3.68 11.21
N GLY A 69 6.36 -3.62 11.60
CA GLY A 69 7.07 -4.75 12.20
C GLY A 69 6.41 -5.24 13.49
N VAL A 70 6.01 -4.32 14.36
CA VAL A 70 5.32 -4.65 15.62
C VAL A 70 3.90 -5.18 15.38
N PHE A 71 3.13 -4.62 14.44
CA PHE A 71 1.81 -5.15 14.10
C PHE A 71 1.90 -6.56 13.49
N ALA A 72 2.90 -6.80 12.63
CA ALA A 72 3.18 -8.14 12.09
C ALA A 72 3.60 -9.12 13.20
N ALA A 73 4.45 -8.70 14.14
CA ALA A 73 4.90 -9.48 15.28
C ALA A 73 3.76 -9.88 16.22
N GLN A 74 2.81 -8.97 16.45
CA GLN A 74 1.63 -9.25 17.27
C GLN A 74 0.69 -10.27 16.61
N GLY A 75 0.46 -10.17 15.30
CA GLY A 75 -0.55 -10.95 14.61
C GLY A 75 -1.98 -10.72 15.12
N GLY A 76 -2.93 -11.53 14.66
CA GLY A 76 -4.35 -11.37 14.98
C GLY A 76 -4.67 -11.59 16.47
N THR A 77 -5.53 -10.72 17.03
CA THR A 77 -5.99 -10.82 18.43
C THR A 77 -7.02 -11.93 18.66
N SER A 78 -7.69 -12.38 17.61
CA SER A 78 -8.75 -13.41 17.70
C SER A 78 -8.29 -14.70 18.37
N ARG A 79 -7.04 -15.14 18.14
CA ARG A 79 -6.46 -16.33 18.78
C ARG A 79 -6.40 -16.23 20.30
N LEU A 80 -6.39 -15.01 20.83
CA LEU A 80 -6.28 -14.76 22.27
C LEU A 80 -7.64 -14.74 22.98
N TYR A 81 -8.75 -14.67 22.26
CA TYR A 81 -10.08 -14.49 22.84
C TYR A 81 -10.51 -15.69 23.71
N VAL A 82 -9.92 -16.87 23.45
CA VAL A 82 -10.15 -18.13 24.16
C VAL A 82 -9.47 -18.17 25.54
N TYR A 83 -8.43 -17.36 25.78
CA TYR A 83 -7.73 -17.41 27.06
C TYR A 83 -8.61 -16.87 28.21
N PRO A 84 -8.55 -17.48 29.41
CA PRO A 84 -9.28 -17.05 30.60
C PRO A 84 -8.63 -15.82 31.26
N ALA A 85 -8.27 -14.81 30.46
CA ALA A 85 -7.75 -13.53 30.92
C ALA A 85 -8.83 -12.45 30.77
N THR A 86 -8.81 -11.46 31.66
CA THR A 86 -9.67 -10.28 31.51
C THR A 86 -9.28 -9.52 30.24
N THR A 87 -10.24 -8.85 29.60
CA THR A 87 -9.97 -8.11 28.37
C THR A 87 -8.94 -7.00 28.56
N SER A 88 -8.95 -6.33 29.71
CA SER A 88 -7.94 -5.32 30.06
C SER A 88 -6.54 -5.93 30.18
N THR A 89 -6.41 -7.12 30.75
CA THR A 89 -5.14 -7.86 30.77
C THR A 89 -4.67 -8.18 29.35
N LEU A 90 -5.54 -8.70 28.49
CA LEU A 90 -5.19 -9.02 27.10
C LEU A 90 -4.69 -7.79 26.33
N VAL A 91 -5.37 -6.65 26.49
CA VAL A 91 -5.02 -5.39 25.84
C VAL A 91 -3.71 -4.84 26.39
N ALA A 92 -3.53 -4.79 27.72
CA ALA A 92 -2.32 -4.26 28.35
C ALA A 92 -1.06 -5.02 27.91
N TRP A 93 -1.11 -6.35 27.91
CA TRP A 93 0.04 -7.20 27.55
C TRP A 93 0.29 -7.31 26.05
N ARG A 94 -0.61 -6.76 25.22
CA ARG A 94 -0.32 -6.53 23.79
C ARG A 94 0.24 -5.14 23.55
N LEU A 95 -0.35 -4.11 24.15
CA LEU A 95 0.04 -2.71 23.92
C LEU A 95 1.39 -2.37 24.57
N LEU A 96 1.62 -2.70 25.84
CA LEU A 96 2.83 -2.29 26.55
C LEU A 96 4.11 -2.81 25.90
N PRO A 97 4.26 -4.11 25.57
CA PRO A 97 5.45 -4.59 24.88
C PRO A 97 5.63 -3.94 23.51
N ALA A 98 4.55 -3.74 22.76
CA ALA A 98 4.60 -3.07 21.47
C ALA A 98 5.12 -1.62 21.57
N MET A 99 4.60 -0.84 22.53
CA MET A 99 5.05 0.52 22.80
C MET A 99 6.54 0.57 23.15
N VAL A 100 6.99 -0.31 24.04
CA VAL A 100 8.39 -0.39 24.46
C VAL A 100 9.28 -0.75 23.27
N VAL A 101 8.90 -1.76 22.49
CA VAL A 101 9.69 -2.20 21.33
C VAL A 101 9.83 -1.08 20.29
N VAL A 102 8.74 -0.44 19.86
CA VAL A 102 8.85 0.63 18.85
C VAL A 102 9.62 1.85 19.35
N ALA A 103 9.50 2.20 20.64
CA ALA A 103 10.27 3.29 21.23
C ALA A 103 11.76 2.94 21.25
N LEU A 104 12.13 1.72 21.66
CA LEU A 104 13.51 1.26 21.68
C LEU A 104 14.09 1.16 20.26
N GLU A 105 13.34 0.64 19.29
CA GLU A 105 13.77 0.59 17.88
C GLU A 105 14.09 1.98 17.34
N LEU A 106 13.23 2.97 17.61
CA LEU A 106 13.47 4.35 17.18
C LEU A 106 14.63 5.01 17.94
N ILE A 107 14.75 4.79 19.25
CA ILE A 107 15.90 5.28 20.05
C ILE A 107 17.21 4.74 19.49
N LEU A 108 17.31 3.43 19.29
CA LEU A 108 18.51 2.77 18.80
C LEU A 108 18.84 3.20 17.36
N SER A 109 17.81 3.32 16.51
CA SER A 109 17.96 3.79 15.13
C SER A 109 18.52 5.22 15.08
N THR A 110 17.88 6.17 15.76
CA THR A 110 18.33 7.56 15.77
C THR A 110 19.70 7.70 16.43
N ALA A 111 19.98 6.96 17.51
CA ALA A 111 21.30 6.96 18.14
C ALA A 111 22.41 6.43 17.21
N ALA A 112 22.15 5.35 16.46
CA ALA A 112 23.09 4.81 15.49
C ALA A 112 23.37 5.80 14.35
N LEU A 113 22.33 6.44 13.82
CA LEU A 113 22.48 7.46 12.78
C LEU A 113 23.24 8.70 13.30
N ASN A 114 22.94 9.17 14.51
CA ASN A 114 23.68 10.25 15.14
C ASN A 114 25.16 9.90 15.34
N LEU A 115 25.46 8.68 15.80
CA LEU A 115 26.82 8.22 16.01
C LEU A 115 27.64 8.13 14.70
N TRP A 116 27.03 7.65 13.61
CA TRP A 116 27.75 7.46 12.34
C TRP A 116 27.88 8.74 11.50
N PHE A 117 26.89 9.62 11.56
CA PHE A 117 26.79 10.79 10.68
C PHE A 117 26.88 12.15 11.40
N ASP A 118 27.01 12.16 12.73
CA ASP A 118 27.21 13.38 13.53
C ASP A 118 26.07 14.41 13.33
N LEU A 119 24.84 13.91 13.38
CA LEU A 119 23.60 14.63 12.98
C LEU A 119 22.92 15.40 14.12
N ASP A 120 23.20 15.05 15.38
CA ASP A 120 22.58 15.63 16.58
C ASP A 120 21.03 15.62 16.57
N TRP A 121 20.42 14.62 15.93
CA TRP A 121 18.96 14.52 15.84
C TRP A 121 18.32 14.20 17.19
N PRO A 122 17.13 14.78 17.50
CA PRO A 122 16.44 14.54 18.75
C PRO A 122 15.91 13.11 18.84
N ILE A 123 16.20 12.45 19.97
CA ILE A 123 15.88 11.03 20.18
C ILE A 123 14.54 10.85 20.89
N TRP A 124 14.31 11.59 21.98
CA TRP A 124 13.22 11.30 22.92
C TRP A 124 11.83 11.65 22.41
N GLY A 125 11.64 12.83 21.82
CA GLY A 125 10.35 13.27 21.31
C GLY A 125 9.75 12.28 20.31
N PRO A 126 10.45 11.98 19.20
CA PRO A 126 10.00 10.99 18.22
C PRO A 126 9.72 9.60 18.82
N ALA A 127 10.56 9.10 19.73
CA ALA A 127 10.38 7.80 20.37
C ALA A 127 9.10 7.70 21.22
N LEU A 128 8.86 8.70 22.08
CA LEU A 128 7.65 8.77 22.92
C LEU A 128 6.38 8.94 22.07
N PHE A 129 6.49 9.74 21.01
CA PHE A 129 5.41 9.90 20.05
C PHE A 129 5.06 8.57 19.37
N LEU A 130 6.05 7.82 18.87
CA LEU A 130 5.79 6.55 18.17
C LEU A 130 5.09 5.54 19.07
N ALA A 131 5.49 5.41 20.34
CA ALA A 131 4.79 4.57 21.31
C ALA A 131 3.31 4.98 21.48
N THR A 132 3.06 6.29 21.56
CA THR A 132 1.71 6.85 21.65
C THR A 132 0.90 6.58 20.38
N ALA A 133 1.50 6.78 19.21
CA ALA A 133 0.86 6.60 17.91
C ALA A 133 0.48 5.14 17.65
N VAL A 134 1.38 4.19 17.96
CA VAL A 134 1.07 2.75 17.86
C VAL A 134 -0.12 2.39 18.72
N THR A 135 -0.22 2.93 19.93
CA THR A 135 -1.36 2.69 20.82
C THR A 135 -2.68 3.22 20.26
N ALA A 136 -2.67 4.45 19.75
CA ALA A 136 -3.85 5.07 19.16
C ALA A 136 -4.30 4.34 17.88
N VAL A 137 -3.37 4.00 16.99
CA VAL A 137 -3.66 3.25 15.76
C VAL A 137 -4.16 1.84 16.08
N GLN A 138 -3.54 1.13 17.03
CA GLN A 138 -3.98 -0.20 17.43
C GLN A 138 -5.39 -0.18 18.04
N ALA A 139 -5.70 0.82 18.87
CA ALA A 139 -7.05 1.00 19.41
C ALA A 139 -8.07 1.22 18.29
N ALA A 140 -7.74 2.03 17.29
CA ALA A 140 -8.58 2.25 16.12
C ALA A 140 -8.77 0.97 15.29
N LEU A 141 -7.70 0.21 15.06
CA LEU A 141 -7.74 -1.10 14.36
C LEU A 141 -8.69 -2.08 15.06
N TRP A 142 -8.60 -2.21 16.39
CA TRP A 142 -9.50 -3.09 17.14
C TRP A 142 -10.94 -2.59 17.15
N LEU A 143 -11.15 -1.29 17.30
CA LEU A 143 -12.48 -0.67 17.30
C LEU A 143 -13.21 -0.89 15.97
N THR A 144 -12.45 -0.91 14.89
CA THR A 144 -12.94 -1.07 13.52
C THR A 144 -12.68 -2.47 12.95
N GLU A 145 -12.27 -3.43 13.78
CA GLU A 145 -12.02 -4.80 13.35
C GLU A 145 -13.27 -5.37 12.66
N ARG A 146 -13.09 -6.03 11.51
CA ARG A 146 -14.16 -6.59 10.66
C ARG A 146 -15.14 -5.56 10.08
N SER A 147 -14.85 -4.27 10.24
CA SER A 147 -15.64 -3.19 9.66
C SER A 147 -14.96 -2.62 8.42
N ALA A 148 -15.76 -2.22 7.43
CA ALA A 148 -15.26 -1.45 6.29
C ALA A 148 -14.78 -0.03 6.70
N TRP A 149 -15.05 0.39 7.95
CA TRP A 149 -14.50 1.62 8.54
C TRP A 149 -13.03 1.51 8.97
N MET A 150 -12.40 0.34 8.89
CA MET A 150 -11.03 0.16 9.36
C MET A 150 -10.02 1.14 8.77
N PRO A 151 -9.97 1.35 7.44
CA PRO A 151 -9.05 2.33 6.86
C PRO A 151 -9.32 3.75 7.36
N LEU A 152 -10.60 4.14 7.48
CA LEU A 152 -10.96 5.46 7.98
C LEU A 152 -10.55 5.62 9.45
N GLY A 153 -10.84 4.64 10.31
CA GLY A 153 -10.48 4.70 11.73
C GLY A 153 -8.97 4.85 11.93
N VAL A 154 -8.18 4.09 11.18
CA VAL A 154 -6.71 4.18 11.20
C VAL A 154 -6.24 5.55 10.71
N VAL A 155 -6.82 6.07 9.62
CA VAL A 155 -6.40 7.36 9.06
C VAL A 155 -6.83 8.54 9.93
N VAL A 156 -8.00 8.47 10.57
CA VAL A 156 -8.42 9.49 11.54
C VAL A 156 -7.49 9.47 12.74
N ALA A 157 -7.23 8.31 13.35
CA ALA A 157 -6.34 8.20 14.50
C ALA A 157 -4.91 8.62 14.14
N GLY A 158 -4.35 8.05 13.06
CA GLY A 158 -3.01 8.35 12.57
C GLY A 158 -2.87 9.79 12.06
N GLY A 159 -3.90 10.34 11.43
CA GLY A 159 -3.94 11.71 10.93
C GLY A 159 -3.95 12.73 12.06
N LEU A 160 -4.82 12.56 13.07
CA LEU A 160 -4.85 13.45 14.24
C LEU A 160 -3.52 13.44 15.00
N VAL A 161 -2.99 12.24 15.27
CA VAL A 161 -1.73 12.06 15.99
C VAL A 161 -0.55 12.55 15.13
N GLY A 162 -0.58 12.32 13.82
CA GLY A 162 0.41 12.82 12.86
C GLY A 162 0.41 14.34 12.70
N CYS A 163 -0.76 15.00 12.67
CA CYS A 163 -0.87 16.45 12.69
C CYS A 163 -0.26 17.03 13.98
N TRP A 164 -0.52 16.39 15.12
CA TRP A 164 0.10 16.77 16.38
C TRP A 164 1.63 16.64 16.33
N HIS A 165 2.15 15.53 15.80
CA HIS A 165 3.60 15.35 15.60
C HIS A 165 4.21 16.42 14.71
N LYS A 166 3.57 16.69 13.57
CA LYS A 166 4.04 17.68 12.60
C LYS A 166 4.07 19.09 13.21
N SER A 167 3.11 19.41 14.11
CA SER A 167 3.11 20.68 14.85
C SER A 167 4.36 20.92 15.71
N ARG A 168 5.10 19.86 16.09
CA ARG A 168 6.33 19.96 16.86
C ARG A 168 7.57 20.30 16.03
N TYR A 169 7.43 20.33 14.71
CA TYR A 169 8.49 20.72 13.76
C TYR A 169 8.19 22.04 13.06
N GLY A 170 7.10 22.73 13.41
CA GLY A 170 6.65 23.95 12.73
C GLY A 170 5.14 23.98 12.55
N ALA A 171 4.67 24.69 11.51
CA ALA A 171 3.26 24.67 11.17
C ALA A 171 2.80 23.23 10.80
N ILE A 172 1.60 22.86 11.24
CA ILE A 172 0.97 21.56 10.91
C ILE A 172 0.99 21.35 9.39
N VAL A 173 0.70 22.43 8.68
CA VAL A 173 0.96 22.53 7.26
C VAL A 173 2.10 23.51 7.04
N GLY A 174 3.23 22.97 6.61
CA GLY A 174 4.35 23.77 6.14
C GLY A 174 5.63 22.94 6.07
N GLN A 175 6.65 23.57 5.53
CA GLN A 175 8.01 23.06 5.68
C GLN A 175 8.39 23.09 7.16
N PRO A 176 9.04 22.02 7.66
CA PRO A 176 9.48 22.02 9.05
C PRO A 176 10.56 23.09 9.25
N THR A 177 10.48 23.85 10.34
CA THR A 177 11.35 25.00 10.62
C THR A 177 12.36 24.72 11.72
N HIS A 178 12.13 23.70 12.56
CA HIS A 178 12.98 23.38 13.70
C HIS A 178 12.90 21.89 14.07
N TYR A 179 13.87 21.41 14.84
CA TYR A 179 13.85 20.08 15.44
C TYR A 179 13.01 20.07 16.74
N TRP A 180 12.34 18.96 17.02
CA TRP A 180 11.65 18.75 18.30
C TRP A 180 12.64 18.34 19.40
N VAL A 181 13.45 19.30 19.86
CA VAL A 181 14.57 19.06 20.79
C VAL A 181 14.10 18.87 22.23
N GLN A 182 13.17 19.70 22.70
CA GLN A 182 12.70 19.71 24.08
C GLN A 182 11.31 19.09 24.17
N VAL A 183 11.19 18.02 24.95
CA VAL A 183 9.89 17.43 25.29
C VAL A 183 9.38 18.10 26.57
N THR A 184 8.31 18.87 26.46
CA THR A 184 7.75 19.62 27.60
C THR A 184 6.89 18.72 28.50
N PRO A 185 6.72 19.03 29.79
CA PRO A 185 5.80 18.29 30.66
C PRO A 185 4.35 18.22 30.13
N VAL A 186 3.90 19.28 29.44
CA VAL A 186 2.57 19.33 28.82
C VAL A 186 2.46 18.31 27.68
N GLU A 187 3.50 18.15 26.87
CA GLU A 187 3.54 17.14 25.82
C GLU A 187 3.53 15.71 26.40
N VAL A 188 4.28 15.47 27.48
CA VAL A 188 4.25 14.18 28.19
C VAL A 188 2.86 13.88 28.73
N ALA A 189 2.22 14.86 29.37
CA ALA A 189 0.85 14.72 29.88
C ALA A 189 -0.16 14.46 28.76
N THR A 190 0.01 15.13 27.61
CA THR A 190 -0.84 14.94 26.42
C THR A 190 -0.69 13.52 25.87
N MET A 191 0.55 13.05 25.70
CA MET A 191 0.82 11.68 25.23
C MET A 191 0.26 10.64 26.20
N ALA A 192 0.45 10.83 27.51
CA ALA A 192 -0.11 9.95 28.52
C ALA A 192 -1.65 9.90 28.47
N ALA A 193 -2.31 11.06 28.29
CA ALA A 193 -3.76 11.12 28.13
C ALA A 193 -4.23 10.36 26.88
N ILE A 194 -3.55 10.51 25.74
CA ILE A 194 -3.87 9.77 24.50
C ILE A 194 -3.72 8.27 24.72
N VAL A 195 -2.65 7.82 25.39
CA VAL A 195 -2.42 6.41 25.71
C VAL A 195 -3.53 5.86 26.60
N VAL A 196 -3.92 6.57 27.66
CA VAL A 196 -4.99 6.13 28.57
C VAL A 196 -6.34 6.04 27.86
N LEU A 197 -6.71 7.05 27.07
CA LEU A 197 -7.96 7.06 26.29
C LEU A 197 -7.96 5.92 25.25
N SER A 198 -6.85 5.73 24.54
CA SER A 198 -6.72 4.69 23.53
C SER A 198 -6.72 3.30 24.14
N PHE A 199 -6.14 3.12 25.33
CA PHE A 199 -6.25 1.89 26.12
C PHE A 199 -7.70 1.59 26.49
N GLY A 200 -8.45 2.58 26.99
CA GLY A 200 -9.87 2.42 27.30
C GLY A 200 -10.69 2.00 26.07
N LEU A 201 -10.49 2.68 24.93
CA LEU A 201 -11.13 2.34 23.66
C LEU A 201 -10.77 0.93 23.18
N ALA A 202 -9.49 0.55 23.30
CA ALA A 202 -9.01 -0.78 22.97
C ALA A 202 -9.68 -1.87 23.83
N VAL A 203 -9.85 -1.65 25.13
CA VAL A 203 -10.55 -2.59 26.02
C VAL A 203 -12.01 -2.77 25.59
N VAL A 204 -12.73 -1.68 25.31
CA VAL A 204 -14.12 -1.75 24.82
C VAL A 204 -14.21 -2.49 23.50
N ALA A 205 -13.31 -2.17 22.56
CA ALA A 205 -13.26 -2.79 21.24
C ALA A 205 -12.99 -4.30 21.31
N VAL A 206 -11.97 -4.72 22.07
CA VAL A 206 -11.65 -6.14 22.22
C VAL A 206 -12.76 -6.86 22.98
N ALA A 207 -13.39 -6.25 23.98
CA ALA A 207 -14.51 -6.85 24.71
C ALA A 207 -15.69 -7.11 23.77
N ARG A 208 -16.03 -6.14 22.91
CA ARG A 208 -17.03 -6.27 21.85
C ARG A 208 -16.68 -7.43 20.92
N ASN A 209 -15.45 -7.46 20.41
CA ASN A 209 -15.02 -8.50 19.45
C ASN A 209 -15.02 -9.90 20.09
N ARG A 210 -14.74 -10.03 21.40
CA ARG A 210 -14.85 -11.29 22.15
C ARG A 210 -16.29 -11.79 22.31
N ARG A 211 -17.25 -10.89 22.47
CA ARG A 211 -18.68 -11.23 22.54
C ARG A 211 -19.27 -11.62 21.19
N GLY A 212 -18.54 -11.35 20.10
CA GLY A 212 -19.06 -11.53 18.74
C GLY A 212 -20.12 -10.49 18.37
N ASP A 213 -20.18 -9.36 19.09
CA ASP A 213 -21.08 -8.26 18.74
C ASP A 213 -20.74 -7.78 17.31
N PRO A 214 -21.74 -7.32 16.54
CA PRO A 214 -21.53 -6.85 15.18
C PRO A 214 -20.51 -5.70 15.14
N PRO A 215 -19.77 -5.54 14.02
CA PRO A 215 -18.84 -4.43 13.86
C PRO A 215 -19.60 -3.10 13.97
N LEU A 216 -18.90 -2.05 14.41
CA LEU A 216 -19.47 -0.69 14.38
C LEU A 216 -19.90 -0.36 12.96
N SER A 217 -21.22 -0.24 12.77
CA SER A 217 -21.83 0.33 11.58
C SER A 217 -22.45 1.66 11.96
N ILE A 218 -21.96 2.75 11.35
CA ILE A 218 -22.57 4.08 11.43
C ILE A 218 -23.79 4.13 10.47
N GLY A 219 -24.21 3.00 9.89
CA GLY A 219 -25.30 2.92 8.93
C GLY A 219 -25.01 3.53 7.56
N VAL A 220 -23.93 4.33 7.41
CA VAL A 220 -23.55 4.93 6.11
C VAL A 220 -23.16 3.86 5.10
N ILE A 221 -22.46 2.79 5.52
CA ILE A 221 -22.09 1.70 4.61
C ILE A 221 -23.32 0.90 4.21
N ASP A 222 -24.21 0.61 5.15
CA ASP A 222 -25.48 -0.05 4.85
C ASP A 222 -26.38 0.83 3.99
N TRP A 223 -26.31 2.15 4.15
CA TRP A 223 -26.98 3.12 3.28
C TRP A 223 -26.35 3.17 1.89
N LEU A 224 -25.02 3.21 1.77
CA LEU A 224 -24.31 3.18 0.49
C LEU A 224 -24.58 1.87 -0.24
N GLN A 225 -24.52 0.73 0.46
CA GLN A 225 -24.92 -0.56 -0.09
C GLN A 225 -26.35 -0.45 -0.59
N ARG A 226 -27.33 -0.06 0.23
CA ARG A 226 -28.73 0.11 -0.23
C ARG A 226 -28.90 1.09 -1.40
N ALA A 227 -28.15 2.19 -1.45
CA ALA A 227 -28.25 3.20 -2.49
C ALA A 227 -27.63 2.74 -3.82
N PHE A 228 -26.56 1.94 -3.75
CA PHE A 228 -25.86 1.39 -4.90
C PHE A 228 -26.26 -0.07 -5.22
N ASP A 229 -27.18 -0.63 -4.45
CA ASP A 229 -27.88 -1.90 -4.72
C ASP A 229 -28.88 -1.70 -5.84
N TRP A 230 -28.37 -1.40 -7.02
CA TRP A 230 -29.13 -1.42 -8.26
C TRP A 230 -29.43 -2.83 -8.74
N THR A 231 -28.98 -3.85 -8.01
CA THR A 231 -29.41 -5.21 -8.26
C THR A 231 -30.89 -5.30 -7.88
N PRO A 232 -31.78 -5.53 -8.85
CA PRO A 232 -33.20 -5.62 -8.57
C PRO A 232 -33.39 -6.66 -7.47
N THR A 233 -34.23 -6.36 -6.49
CA THR A 233 -34.77 -7.30 -5.50
C THR A 233 -35.52 -8.47 -6.14
N SER A 234 -35.53 -8.56 -7.48
CA SER A 234 -36.15 -9.66 -8.19
C SER A 234 -35.34 -10.93 -7.93
N GLN A 235 -36.07 -11.95 -7.48
CA GLN A 235 -35.64 -13.32 -7.23
C GLN A 235 -35.21 -14.05 -8.52
N VAL A 236 -34.54 -13.36 -9.45
CA VAL A 236 -34.10 -13.99 -10.70
C VAL A 236 -32.93 -14.89 -10.35
N ALA A 237 -33.18 -16.20 -10.41
CA ALA A 237 -32.14 -17.20 -10.27
C ALA A 237 -31.01 -16.92 -11.26
N PHE A 238 -29.75 -16.92 -10.78
CA PHE A 238 -28.59 -16.82 -11.66
C PHE A 238 -28.62 -17.96 -12.67
N GLN A 239 -28.44 -17.64 -13.96
CA GLN A 239 -28.50 -18.63 -15.03
C GLN A 239 -27.30 -19.59 -14.99
N THR A 240 -26.17 -19.13 -14.47
CA THR A 240 -24.95 -19.92 -14.35
C THR A 240 -24.24 -19.71 -13.01
N PRO A 241 -23.47 -20.69 -12.51
CA PRO A 241 -22.62 -20.53 -11.33
C PRO A 241 -21.65 -19.35 -11.43
N ALA A 242 -21.09 -19.13 -12.63
CA ALA A 242 -20.15 -18.03 -12.88
C ALA A 242 -20.79 -16.64 -12.70
N GLN A 243 -22.07 -16.47 -13.07
CA GLN A 243 -22.79 -15.22 -12.81
C GLN A 243 -23.01 -14.99 -11.32
N ALA A 244 -23.39 -16.03 -10.59
CA ALA A 244 -23.57 -15.97 -9.13
C ALA A 244 -22.26 -15.59 -8.43
N GLN A 245 -21.15 -16.25 -8.82
CA GLN A 245 -19.84 -15.97 -8.26
C GLN A 245 -19.35 -14.57 -8.61
N PHE A 246 -19.54 -14.11 -9.85
CA PHE A 246 -19.21 -12.75 -10.24
C PHE A 246 -19.98 -11.71 -9.43
N TRP A 247 -21.28 -11.93 -9.23
CA TRP A 247 -22.11 -11.05 -8.41
C TRP A 247 -21.61 -11.00 -6.97
N PHE A 248 -21.32 -12.16 -6.38
CA PHE A 248 -20.78 -12.26 -5.01
C PHE A 248 -19.44 -11.54 -4.86
N GLU A 249 -18.48 -11.83 -5.75
CA GLU A 249 -17.15 -11.22 -5.75
C GLU A 249 -17.20 -9.71 -6.00
N TRP A 250 -18.04 -9.26 -6.93
CA TRP A 250 -18.27 -7.83 -7.18
C TRP A 250 -18.81 -7.13 -5.93
N ARG A 251 -19.79 -7.73 -5.27
CA ARG A 251 -20.42 -7.16 -4.07
C ARG A 251 -19.48 -7.07 -2.89
N LYS A 252 -18.63 -8.08 -2.69
CA LYS A 252 -17.68 -8.13 -1.59
C LYS A 252 -16.42 -7.29 -1.83
N LYS A 253 -15.90 -7.26 -3.06
CA LYS A 253 -14.56 -6.74 -3.34
C LYS A 253 -14.51 -5.70 -4.45
N GLY A 254 -15.52 -5.64 -5.32
CA GLY A 254 -15.56 -4.74 -6.48
C GLY A 254 -15.45 -3.26 -6.13
N TRP A 255 -15.87 -2.86 -4.93
CA TRP A 255 -15.79 -1.50 -4.43
C TRP A 255 -14.46 -1.13 -3.73
N ALA A 256 -13.54 -2.08 -3.54
CA ALA A 256 -12.31 -1.83 -2.80
C ALA A 256 -11.46 -0.70 -3.44
N MET A 257 -11.16 -0.80 -4.75
CA MET A 257 -10.39 0.23 -5.46
C MET A 257 -11.12 1.58 -5.56
N PRO A 258 -12.39 1.65 -5.98
CA PRO A 258 -13.17 2.89 -5.99
C PRO A 258 -13.21 3.59 -4.63
N ALA A 259 -13.49 2.85 -3.56
CA ALA A 259 -13.55 3.41 -2.21
C ALA A 259 -12.17 3.92 -1.77
N ALA A 260 -11.10 3.16 -2.05
CA ALA A 260 -9.74 3.58 -1.72
C ALA A 260 -9.34 4.87 -2.46
N ILE A 261 -9.60 4.98 -3.76
CA ILE A 261 -9.26 6.22 -4.50
C ILE A 261 -10.09 7.41 -4.03
N SER A 262 -11.40 7.26 -3.83
CA SER A 262 -12.26 8.32 -3.30
C SER A 262 -11.81 8.77 -1.92
N PHE A 263 -11.36 7.84 -1.09
CA PHE A 263 -10.83 8.13 0.23
C PHE A 263 -9.53 8.94 0.15
N VAL A 264 -8.55 8.51 -0.65
CA VAL A 264 -7.29 9.24 -0.82
C VAL A 264 -7.53 10.62 -1.43
N MET A 265 -8.45 10.74 -2.39
CA MET A 265 -8.90 12.03 -2.93
C MET A 265 -9.43 12.96 -1.84
N LEU A 266 -10.31 12.45 -0.97
CA LEU A 266 -10.90 13.25 0.12
C LEU A 266 -9.82 13.71 1.10
N VAL A 267 -8.90 12.82 1.48
CA VAL A 267 -7.77 13.15 2.36
C VAL A 267 -6.89 14.21 1.72
N TRP A 268 -6.51 14.01 0.46
CA TRP A 268 -5.70 14.98 -0.28
C TRP A 268 -6.38 16.35 -0.39
N PHE A 269 -7.66 16.37 -0.76
CA PHE A 269 -8.44 17.61 -0.86
C PHE A 269 -8.55 18.32 0.49
N SER A 270 -8.71 17.57 1.58
CA SER A 270 -8.74 18.12 2.94
C SER A 270 -7.38 18.71 3.33
N ILE A 271 -6.29 18.02 2.99
CA ILE A 271 -4.93 18.54 3.17
C ILE A 271 -4.82 19.85 2.40
N TRP A 272 -5.09 19.86 1.08
CA TRP A 272 -5.05 21.07 0.26
C TRP A 272 -5.84 22.22 0.90
N LEU A 273 -7.12 22.04 1.24
CA LEU A 273 -7.95 23.08 1.87
C LEU A 273 -7.33 23.71 3.13
N LEU A 274 -6.69 22.90 3.96
CA LEU A 274 -6.02 23.34 5.19
C LEU A 274 -4.63 23.93 4.95
N SER A 275 -4.01 23.56 3.83
CA SER A 275 -2.58 23.69 3.61
C SER A 275 -2.18 24.77 2.63
N SER A 276 -2.76 24.69 1.45
CA SER A 276 -2.46 25.53 0.31
C SER A 276 -3.77 25.79 -0.39
N ARG A 277 -4.10 27.06 -0.60
CA ARG A 277 -5.28 27.42 -1.39
C ARG A 277 -4.89 27.73 -2.84
N ASP A 278 -3.68 27.33 -3.24
CA ASP A 278 -3.20 27.47 -4.60
C ASP A 278 -3.86 26.40 -5.50
N PRO A 279 -4.59 26.80 -6.56
CA PRO A 279 -5.15 25.86 -7.51
C PRO A 279 -4.11 24.98 -8.22
N GLN A 280 -2.85 25.45 -8.35
CA GLN A 280 -1.77 24.65 -8.95
C GLN A 280 -1.42 23.44 -8.09
N ASP A 281 -1.36 23.60 -6.77
CA ASP A 281 -1.11 22.51 -5.83
C ASP A 281 -2.23 21.47 -5.87
N LEU A 282 -3.50 21.92 -5.97
CA LEU A 282 -4.64 21.00 -6.10
C LEU A 282 -4.50 20.15 -7.37
N ARG A 283 -4.16 20.78 -8.50
CA ARG A 283 -3.97 20.13 -9.79
C ARG A 283 -2.80 19.15 -9.76
N ASN A 284 -1.64 19.59 -9.29
CA ASN A 284 -0.44 18.76 -9.17
C ASN A 284 -0.71 17.56 -8.25
N GLY A 285 -1.47 17.79 -7.19
CA GLY A 285 -1.95 16.75 -6.30
C GLY A 285 -2.86 15.72 -6.95
N LEU A 286 -3.84 16.13 -7.74
CA LEU A 286 -4.68 15.20 -8.50
C LEU A 286 -3.91 14.44 -9.58
N LEU A 287 -2.93 15.07 -10.24
CA LEU A 287 -2.02 14.39 -11.17
C LEU A 287 -1.19 13.32 -10.44
N ALA A 288 -0.58 13.69 -9.31
CA ALA A 288 0.18 12.77 -8.47
C ALA A 288 -0.70 11.62 -7.97
N LEU A 289 -1.96 11.90 -7.65
CA LEU A 289 -2.91 10.88 -7.24
C LEU A 289 -3.21 9.86 -8.36
N GLY A 290 -3.27 10.32 -9.61
CA GLY A 290 -3.35 9.43 -10.77
C GLY A 290 -2.14 8.49 -10.83
N ALA A 291 -0.93 9.02 -10.62
CA ALA A 291 0.29 8.23 -10.56
C ALA A 291 0.37 7.26 -9.36
N ILE A 292 -0.41 7.51 -8.29
CA ILE A 292 -0.53 6.64 -7.11
C ILE A 292 -1.55 5.51 -7.32
N LEU A 293 -2.42 5.55 -8.34
CA LEU A 293 -3.39 4.48 -8.62
C LEU A 293 -2.78 3.06 -8.69
N PRO A 294 -1.61 2.82 -9.32
CA PRO A 294 -0.94 1.53 -9.27
C PRO A 294 -0.58 1.08 -7.85
N ALA A 295 -0.15 2.00 -6.98
CA ALA A 295 0.16 1.70 -5.59
C ALA A 295 -1.11 1.34 -4.78
N VAL A 296 -2.22 2.05 -5.01
CA VAL A 296 -3.54 1.64 -4.47
C VAL A 296 -3.95 0.28 -5.04
N GLY A 297 -3.59 0.02 -6.30
CA GLY A 297 -3.75 -1.25 -6.99
C GLY A 297 -3.09 -2.45 -6.29
N LEU A 298 -1.98 -2.22 -5.59
CA LEU A 298 -1.34 -3.25 -4.78
C LEU A 298 -2.29 -3.75 -3.68
N ILE A 299 -2.91 -2.83 -2.95
CA ILE A 299 -3.87 -3.14 -1.89
C ILE A 299 -5.12 -3.79 -2.49
N GLY A 300 -5.65 -3.23 -3.57
CA GLY A 300 -6.82 -3.78 -4.28
C GLY A 300 -6.59 -5.21 -4.77
N GLY A 301 -5.42 -5.49 -5.32
CA GLY A 301 -5.04 -6.82 -5.78
C GLY A 301 -4.95 -7.86 -4.64
N LEU A 302 -4.37 -7.48 -3.50
CA LEU A 302 -4.33 -8.34 -2.30
C LEU A 302 -5.73 -8.68 -1.80
N ILE A 303 -6.62 -7.68 -1.72
CA ILE A 303 -8.02 -7.88 -1.33
C ILE A 303 -8.72 -8.81 -2.33
N LEU A 304 -8.57 -8.55 -3.63
CA LEU A 304 -9.21 -9.33 -4.69
C LEU A 304 -8.76 -10.80 -4.70
N GLY A 305 -7.48 -11.07 -4.47
CA GLY A 305 -6.93 -12.42 -4.41
C GLY A 305 -7.18 -13.21 -3.11
N ASN A 306 -8.04 -12.69 -2.21
CA ASN A 306 -8.37 -13.27 -0.90
C ASN A 306 -7.18 -13.35 0.08
N CYS A 307 -6.23 -12.41 0.04
CA CYS A 307 -5.26 -12.34 1.13
C CYS A 307 -5.96 -11.87 2.41
N GLY A 308 -6.04 -12.74 3.42
CA GLY A 308 -6.46 -12.38 4.78
C GLY A 308 -7.92 -12.64 5.15
N THR A 309 -8.82 -12.91 4.20
CA THR A 309 -10.18 -13.38 4.52
C THR A 309 -10.15 -14.88 4.77
N SER A 310 -9.82 -15.26 6.00
CA SER A 310 -10.03 -16.64 6.47
C SER A 310 -11.53 -16.97 6.41
N ASP A 311 -11.86 -18.23 6.08
CA ASP A 311 -13.22 -18.75 6.19
C ASP A 311 -13.89 -18.44 7.55
N ALA A 312 -13.08 -18.22 8.60
CA ALA A 312 -13.54 -17.76 9.91
C ALA A 312 -14.30 -16.41 9.91
N THR A 313 -14.22 -15.63 8.83
CA THR A 313 -14.99 -14.37 8.69
C THR A 313 -16.35 -14.56 8.03
N TYR A 314 -16.64 -15.75 7.50
CA TYR A 314 -17.93 -16.06 6.87
C TYR A 314 -18.71 -17.05 7.73
N GLU A 315 -20.01 -16.83 7.89
CA GLU A 315 -20.91 -17.79 8.57
C GLU A 315 -20.93 -19.15 7.86
N MET A 316 -20.73 -19.13 6.54
CA MET A 316 -20.50 -20.29 5.70
C MET A 316 -19.19 -20.05 4.95
N GLY A 317 -18.18 -20.90 5.16
CA GLY A 317 -16.86 -20.75 4.52
C GLY A 317 -16.99 -20.58 3.01
N GLN A 318 -16.06 -19.84 2.38
CA GLN A 318 -16.14 -19.50 0.95
C GLN A 318 -16.36 -20.77 0.11
N PHE A 319 -15.71 -21.87 0.47
CA PHE A 319 -15.82 -23.15 -0.22
C PHE A 319 -17.22 -23.80 -0.13
N LEU A 320 -17.86 -23.74 1.04
CA LEU A 320 -19.19 -24.31 1.24
C LEU A 320 -20.27 -23.48 0.52
N GLY A 321 -20.03 -22.17 0.36
CA GLY A 321 -20.94 -21.27 -0.35
C GLY A 321 -20.76 -21.26 -1.88
N THR A 322 -19.59 -21.63 -2.38
CA THR A 322 -19.29 -21.64 -3.83
C THR A 322 -19.84 -22.89 -4.51
N ARG A 323 -20.65 -22.70 -5.56
CA ARG A 323 -21.01 -23.79 -6.47
C ARG A 323 -19.75 -24.31 -7.21
N PRO A 324 -19.72 -25.59 -7.62
CA PRO A 324 -18.57 -26.13 -8.36
C PRO A 324 -18.32 -25.31 -9.63
N MET A 325 -17.13 -24.73 -9.74
CA MET A 325 -16.65 -23.97 -10.89
C MET A 325 -15.30 -24.50 -11.32
N THR A 326 -15.01 -24.42 -12.62
CA THR A 326 -13.69 -24.77 -13.11
C THR A 326 -12.66 -23.68 -12.74
N THR A 327 -11.39 -24.06 -12.60
CA THR A 327 -10.30 -23.12 -12.31
C THR A 327 -10.25 -21.93 -13.29
N PRO A 328 -10.39 -22.11 -14.61
CA PRO A 328 -10.40 -20.99 -15.55
C PRO A 328 -11.59 -20.05 -15.37
N GLU A 329 -12.79 -20.57 -15.08
CA GLU A 329 -13.99 -19.75 -14.84
C GLU A 329 -13.85 -18.90 -13.57
N MET A 330 -13.28 -19.47 -12.50
CA MET A 330 -13.00 -18.73 -11.27
C MET A 330 -11.95 -17.64 -11.51
N ALA A 331 -10.85 -17.96 -12.21
CA ALA A 331 -9.83 -16.98 -12.59
C ALA A 331 -10.42 -15.83 -13.42
N GLN A 332 -11.25 -16.16 -14.42
CA GLN A 332 -11.92 -15.17 -15.26
C GLN A 332 -12.86 -14.29 -14.45
N THR A 333 -13.58 -14.87 -13.49
CA THR A 333 -14.49 -14.14 -12.61
C THR A 333 -13.74 -13.12 -11.76
N VAL A 334 -12.64 -13.51 -11.12
CA VAL A 334 -11.78 -12.61 -10.34
C VAL A 334 -11.20 -11.49 -11.22
N LEU A 335 -10.70 -11.82 -12.41
CA LEU A 335 -10.14 -10.83 -13.33
C LEU A 335 -11.20 -9.85 -13.87
N LYS A 336 -12.43 -10.30 -14.12
CA LYS A 336 -13.55 -9.43 -14.51
C LYS A 336 -13.90 -8.44 -13.39
N VAL A 337 -13.95 -8.91 -12.14
CA VAL A 337 -14.19 -8.05 -10.98
C VAL A 337 -13.06 -7.04 -10.81
N ALA A 338 -11.80 -7.49 -10.93
CA ALA A 338 -10.62 -6.63 -10.88
C ALA A 338 -10.67 -5.54 -11.98
N ALA A 339 -10.94 -5.93 -13.23
CA ALA A 339 -11.00 -5.00 -14.35
C ALA A 339 -12.10 -3.95 -14.16
N ARG A 340 -13.29 -4.37 -13.72
CA ARG A 340 -14.41 -3.45 -13.45
C ARG A 340 -14.10 -2.52 -12.27
N SER A 341 -13.43 -3.02 -11.23
CA SER A 341 -13.02 -2.24 -10.06
C SER A 341 -11.98 -1.18 -10.43
N VAL A 342 -10.96 -1.55 -11.21
CA VAL A 342 -9.94 -0.63 -11.73
C VAL A 342 -10.55 0.42 -12.65
N ALA A 343 -11.41 0.02 -13.59
CA ALA A 343 -12.06 0.95 -14.51
C ALA A 343 -12.91 1.99 -13.76
N LEU A 344 -13.65 1.56 -12.74
CA LEU A 344 -14.47 2.46 -11.92
C LEU A 344 -13.60 3.42 -11.09
N ALA A 345 -12.52 2.92 -10.47
CA ALA A 345 -11.58 3.76 -9.71
C ALA A 345 -10.89 4.80 -10.61
N TRP A 346 -10.43 4.38 -11.79
CA TRP A 346 -9.85 5.28 -12.77
C TRP A 346 -10.86 6.32 -13.27
N ALA A 347 -12.11 5.91 -13.53
CA ALA A 347 -13.16 6.83 -13.96
C ALA A 347 -13.47 7.89 -12.90
N ILE A 348 -13.53 7.53 -11.61
CA ILE A 348 -13.69 8.49 -10.50
C ILE A 348 -12.58 9.54 -10.52
N TRP A 349 -11.32 9.09 -10.62
CA TRP A 349 -10.17 10.00 -10.70
C TRP A 349 -10.21 10.88 -11.96
N ALA A 350 -10.45 10.28 -13.13
CA ALA A 350 -10.44 10.98 -14.40
C ALA A 350 -11.55 12.04 -14.49
N VAL A 351 -12.75 11.72 -13.99
CA VAL A 351 -13.87 12.68 -13.93
C VAL A 351 -13.54 13.83 -12.99
N ALA A 352 -12.98 13.56 -11.81
CA ALA A 352 -12.60 14.61 -10.89
C ALA A 352 -11.47 15.49 -11.43
N PHE A 353 -10.49 14.91 -12.11
CA PHE A 353 -9.43 15.64 -12.78
C PHE A 353 -9.98 16.52 -13.92
N ALA A 354 -10.84 15.96 -14.76
CA ALA A 354 -11.50 16.71 -15.83
C ALA A 354 -12.38 17.85 -15.29
N ALA A 355 -13.15 17.60 -14.22
CA ALA A 355 -13.96 18.61 -13.54
C ALA A 355 -13.08 19.77 -13.01
N LEU A 356 -11.94 19.46 -12.38
CA LEU A 356 -11.00 20.49 -11.95
C LEU A 356 -10.48 21.30 -13.14
N CYS A 357 -10.06 20.65 -14.23
CA CYS A 357 -9.59 21.34 -15.43
C CYS A 357 -10.65 22.28 -16.02
N VAL A 358 -11.91 21.85 -16.07
CA VAL A 358 -13.05 22.68 -16.53
C VAL A 358 -13.23 23.89 -15.61
N VAL A 359 -13.19 23.69 -14.29
CA VAL A 359 -13.31 24.80 -13.32
C VAL A 359 -12.15 25.79 -13.48
N LEU A 360 -10.90 25.32 -13.57
CA LEU A 360 -9.74 26.19 -13.76
C LEU A 360 -9.82 26.96 -15.08
N TRP A 361 -10.27 26.31 -16.15
CA TRP A 361 -10.44 26.95 -17.46
C TRP A 361 -11.56 28.02 -17.46
N ALA A 362 -12.64 27.80 -16.70
CA ALA A 362 -13.73 28.74 -16.55
C ALA A 362 -13.39 29.96 -15.67
N THR A 363 -12.36 29.85 -14.82
CA THR A 363 -11.90 30.95 -13.96
C THR A 363 -10.84 31.83 -14.65
N PRO A 364 -10.68 33.11 -14.24
CA PRO A 364 -9.61 33.97 -14.73
C PRO A 364 -8.19 33.47 -14.32
N LEU A 365 -8.11 32.48 -13.41
CA LEU A 365 -6.87 31.81 -13.00
C LEU A 365 -6.40 30.79 -14.05
N ARG A 366 -6.30 31.23 -15.31
CA ARG A 366 -5.89 30.37 -16.44
C ARG A 366 -4.45 29.89 -16.24
N THR A 367 -4.30 28.76 -15.59
CA THR A 367 -3.04 28.02 -15.53
C THR A 367 -3.05 27.01 -16.66
N GLU A 368 -2.18 27.17 -17.66
CA GLU A 368 -2.02 26.15 -18.69
C GLU A 368 -1.71 24.80 -18.03
N PRO A 369 -2.35 23.71 -18.48
CA PRO A 369 -2.11 22.38 -17.94
C PRO A 369 -0.69 21.94 -18.31
N VAL A 370 0.25 22.14 -17.39
CA VAL A 370 1.61 21.61 -17.52
C VAL A 370 1.55 20.13 -17.16
N LEU A 371 1.34 19.29 -18.16
CA LEU A 371 1.55 17.86 -18.03
C LEU A 371 3.05 17.58 -17.93
N PRO A 372 3.50 16.56 -17.18
CA PRO A 372 4.90 16.18 -17.15
C PRO A 372 5.40 15.95 -18.58
N GLU A 373 6.44 16.67 -19.01
CA GLU A 373 6.94 16.63 -20.39
C GLU A 373 7.26 15.21 -20.86
N ALA A 374 7.71 14.36 -19.93
CA ALA A 374 8.06 12.96 -20.17
C ALA A 374 6.85 12.05 -20.46
N MET A 375 5.65 12.36 -19.95
CA MET A 375 4.45 11.53 -20.14
C MET A 375 3.41 12.18 -21.04
N ARG A 376 3.31 13.51 -21.08
CA ARG A 376 2.29 14.21 -21.88
C ARG A 376 0.90 13.58 -21.67
N TRP A 377 0.20 13.24 -22.76
CA TRP A 377 -1.11 12.59 -22.72
C TRP A 377 -1.06 11.10 -22.34
N TRP A 378 0.11 10.45 -22.38
CA TRP A 378 0.27 9.05 -21.98
C TRP A 378 -0.03 8.81 -20.49
N ILE A 379 -0.08 9.86 -19.67
CA ILE A 379 -0.47 9.73 -18.26
C ILE A 379 -1.82 9.04 -18.07
N PHE A 380 -2.80 9.28 -18.95
CA PHE A 380 -4.13 8.67 -18.85
C PHE A 380 -4.12 7.16 -19.10
N PRO A 381 -3.63 6.66 -20.26
CA PRO A 381 -3.52 5.22 -20.46
C PRO A 381 -2.51 4.57 -19.51
N ALA A 382 -1.42 5.26 -19.14
CA ALA A 382 -0.42 4.71 -18.22
C ALA A 382 -0.98 4.50 -16.81
N THR A 383 -1.80 5.42 -16.30
CA THR A 383 -2.42 5.27 -14.97
C THR A 383 -3.47 4.15 -14.96
N LEU A 384 -4.26 4.00 -16.04
CA LEU A 384 -5.21 2.89 -16.19
C LEU A 384 -4.50 1.54 -16.30
N LEU A 385 -3.57 1.42 -17.25
CA LEU A 385 -2.82 0.18 -17.48
C LEU A 385 -1.94 -0.16 -16.28
N GLY A 386 -1.30 0.84 -15.66
CA GLY A 386 -0.52 0.70 -14.44
C GLY A 386 -1.34 0.11 -13.29
N ALA A 387 -2.53 0.68 -13.05
CA ALA A 387 -3.43 0.16 -12.03
C ALA A 387 -3.89 -1.27 -12.34
N TRP A 388 -4.25 -1.56 -13.59
CA TRP A 388 -4.63 -2.90 -14.03
C TRP A 388 -3.50 -3.91 -13.84
N MET A 389 -2.28 -3.60 -14.31
CA MET A 389 -1.09 -4.45 -14.16
C MET A 389 -0.86 -4.81 -12.70
N VAL A 390 -0.82 -3.81 -11.81
CA VAL A 390 -0.53 -4.06 -10.40
C VAL A 390 -1.66 -4.83 -9.72
N VAL A 391 -2.93 -4.45 -9.91
CA VAL A 391 -4.07 -5.16 -9.32
C VAL A 391 -4.11 -6.61 -9.78
N ALA A 392 -4.03 -6.85 -11.08
CA ALA A 392 -4.25 -8.18 -11.65
C ALA A 392 -3.07 -9.12 -11.39
N LEU A 393 -1.83 -8.63 -11.41
CA LEU A 393 -0.66 -9.41 -11.00
C LEU A 393 -0.70 -9.72 -9.49
N THR A 394 -0.97 -8.72 -8.65
CA THR A 394 -1.02 -8.92 -7.20
C THR A 394 -2.16 -9.87 -6.82
N ALA A 395 -3.32 -9.76 -7.48
CA ALA A 395 -4.41 -10.72 -7.33
C ALA A 395 -3.98 -12.13 -7.75
N SER A 396 -3.27 -12.27 -8.87
CA SER A 396 -2.76 -13.58 -9.33
C SER A 396 -1.79 -14.20 -8.32
N ILE A 397 -0.90 -13.40 -7.73
CA ILE A 397 0.04 -13.86 -6.70
C ILE A 397 -0.69 -14.22 -5.40
N ALA A 398 -1.66 -13.40 -4.99
CA ALA A 398 -2.52 -13.67 -3.85
C ALA A 398 -3.33 -14.97 -4.01
N LEU A 399 -3.80 -15.28 -5.23
CA LEU A 399 -4.47 -16.56 -5.54
C LEU A 399 -3.56 -17.78 -5.36
N PHE A 400 -2.23 -17.60 -5.51
CA PHE A 400 -1.24 -18.65 -5.28
C PHE A 400 -1.16 -19.07 -3.79
N GLY A 401 -1.70 -18.27 -2.87
CA GLY A 401 -1.71 -18.58 -1.43
C GLY A 401 -0.35 -18.48 -0.75
N ARG A 402 0.58 -17.71 -1.34
CA ARG A 402 1.90 -17.45 -0.75
C ARG A 402 2.15 -15.95 -0.61
N GLU A 403 1.27 -15.28 0.12
CA GLU A 403 1.37 -13.83 0.39
C GLU A 403 2.70 -13.45 1.07
N SER A 404 3.27 -14.32 1.92
CA SER A 404 4.57 -14.09 2.54
C SER A 404 5.69 -14.00 1.51
N LEU A 405 5.69 -14.90 0.53
CA LEU A 405 6.65 -14.89 -0.57
C LEU A 405 6.50 -13.64 -1.44
N PHE A 406 5.27 -13.17 -1.66
CA PHE A 406 5.03 -11.91 -2.36
C PHE A 406 5.67 -10.73 -1.66
N VAL A 407 5.41 -10.59 -0.35
CA VAL A 407 5.98 -9.50 0.46
C VAL A 407 7.52 -9.60 0.44
N GLN A 408 8.08 -10.79 0.57
CA GLN A 408 9.53 -11.02 0.48
C GLN A 408 10.09 -10.62 -0.88
N LEU A 409 9.44 -10.98 -1.99
CA LEU A 409 9.87 -10.60 -3.34
C LEU A 409 9.75 -9.09 -3.58
N LEU A 410 8.68 -8.45 -3.08
CA LEU A 410 8.49 -7.01 -3.20
C LEU A 410 9.57 -6.26 -2.43
N CYS A 411 9.77 -6.59 -1.14
CA CYS A 411 10.79 -5.99 -0.30
C CYS A 411 12.21 -6.27 -0.83
N GLY A 412 12.47 -7.51 -1.23
CA GLY A 412 13.75 -7.92 -1.83
C GLY A 412 14.02 -7.21 -3.15
N GLY A 413 13.00 -7.02 -4.00
CA GLY A 413 13.10 -6.28 -5.24
C GLY A 413 13.42 -4.80 -5.02
N VAL A 414 12.77 -4.15 -4.05
CA VAL A 414 13.08 -2.77 -3.66
C VAL A 414 14.51 -2.65 -3.13
N ALA A 415 14.92 -3.56 -2.24
CA ALA A 415 16.28 -3.58 -1.70
C ALA A 415 17.33 -3.80 -2.80
N LEU A 416 17.06 -4.72 -3.73
CA LEU A 416 17.92 -4.96 -4.89
C LEU A 416 18.01 -3.71 -5.77
N PHE A 417 16.89 -3.03 -6.05
CA PHE A 417 16.88 -1.81 -6.85
C PHE A 417 17.71 -0.70 -6.22
N ILE A 418 17.55 -0.47 -4.91
CA ILE A 418 18.38 0.49 -4.16
C ILE A 418 19.87 0.08 -4.22
N GLY A 419 20.18 -1.19 -4.01
CA GLY A 419 21.54 -1.71 -4.08
C GLY A 419 22.18 -1.52 -5.47
N LEU A 420 21.43 -1.74 -6.55
CA LEU A 420 21.89 -1.51 -7.92
C LEU A 420 22.11 -0.01 -8.21
N LEU A 421 21.24 0.86 -7.71
CA LEU A 421 21.42 2.31 -7.83
C LEU A 421 22.70 2.77 -7.13
N MET A 422 22.95 2.27 -5.92
CA MET A 422 24.17 2.57 -5.20
C MET A 422 25.40 2.01 -5.88
N PHE A 423 25.37 0.74 -6.30
CA PHE A 423 26.47 0.15 -7.05
C PHE A 423 26.81 0.99 -8.29
N SER A 424 25.80 1.42 -9.05
CA SER A 424 25.97 2.35 -10.17
C SER A 424 26.65 3.65 -9.72
N GLN A 425 26.16 4.27 -8.64
CA GLN A 425 26.67 5.56 -8.17
C GLN A 425 28.08 5.51 -7.57
N TYR A 426 28.51 4.42 -6.94
CA TYR A 426 29.81 4.38 -6.25
C TYR A 426 30.87 3.55 -6.96
N ALA A 427 30.49 2.47 -7.64
CA ALA A 427 31.46 1.56 -8.26
C ALA A 427 31.77 1.90 -9.72
N LEU A 428 30.87 2.62 -10.41
CA LEU A 428 30.98 2.85 -11.85
C LEU A 428 31.34 4.30 -12.19
N SER A 429 32.16 4.47 -13.22
CA SER A 429 32.40 5.76 -13.87
C SER A 429 31.13 6.26 -14.59
N VAL A 430 31.01 7.56 -14.84
CA VAL A 430 29.85 8.17 -15.53
C VAL A 430 29.42 7.43 -16.82
N PRO A 431 30.33 7.09 -17.77
CA PRO A 431 29.92 6.34 -18.96
C PRO A 431 29.44 4.92 -18.64
N GLN A 432 30.06 4.25 -17.66
CA GLN A 432 29.65 2.92 -17.21
C GLN A 432 28.27 2.94 -16.52
N ARG A 433 27.93 4.02 -15.79
CA ARG A 433 26.59 4.20 -15.20
C ARG A 433 25.50 4.25 -16.24
N LEU A 434 25.71 5.01 -17.31
CA LEU A 434 24.75 5.09 -18.42
C LEU A 434 24.57 3.71 -19.09
N ALA A 435 25.66 2.99 -19.34
CA ALA A 435 25.60 1.64 -19.90
C ALA A 435 24.91 0.65 -18.94
N PHE A 436 25.20 0.72 -17.65
CA PHE A 436 24.61 -0.13 -16.61
C PHE A 436 23.11 0.12 -16.45
N THR A 437 22.68 1.38 -16.39
CA THR A 437 21.25 1.75 -16.32
C THR A 437 20.51 1.27 -17.56
N ARG A 438 21.05 1.51 -18.77
CA ARG A 438 20.45 1.03 -20.02
C ARG A 438 20.37 -0.50 -20.06
N GLY A 439 21.43 -1.18 -19.66
CA GLY A 439 21.48 -2.64 -19.56
C GLY A 439 20.44 -3.19 -18.59
N THR A 440 20.35 -2.63 -17.39
CA THR A 440 19.38 -3.04 -16.35
C THR A 440 17.95 -2.87 -16.83
N VAL A 441 17.62 -1.71 -17.39
CA VAL A 441 16.30 -1.39 -17.96
C VAL A 441 15.94 -2.37 -19.09
N THR A 442 16.90 -2.69 -19.96
CA THR A 442 16.72 -3.65 -21.06
C THR A 442 16.49 -5.06 -20.55
N VAL A 443 17.31 -5.53 -19.61
CA VAL A 443 17.19 -6.87 -18.99
C VAL A 443 15.86 -7.03 -18.28
N LEU A 444 15.41 -6.00 -17.54
CA LEU A 444 14.09 -6.01 -16.88
C LEU A 444 12.95 -6.10 -17.91
N GLY A 445 13.01 -5.33 -19.00
CA GLY A 445 12.02 -5.40 -20.07
C GLY A 445 11.94 -6.78 -20.71
N VAL A 446 13.08 -7.36 -21.06
CA VAL A 446 13.18 -8.72 -21.64
C VAL A 446 12.68 -9.78 -20.65
N ALA A 447 13.04 -9.67 -19.37
CA ALA A 447 12.59 -10.60 -18.33
C ALA A 447 11.06 -10.57 -18.16
N CYS A 448 10.43 -9.39 -18.19
CA CYS A 448 8.97 -9.26 -18.13
C CYS A 448 8.29 -9.92 -19.33
N LEU A 449 8.82 -9.72 -20.53
CA LEU A 449 8.30 -10.34 -21.74
C LEU A 449 8.46 -11.87 -21.72
N ALA A 450 9.65 -12.37 -21.36
CA ALA A 450 9.94 -13.79 -21.28
C ALA A 450 9.09 -14.50 -20.20
N GLY A 451 8.93 -13.88 -19.03
CA GLY A 451 8.07 -14.40 -17.95
C GLY A 451 6.60 -14.46 -18.38
N THR A 452 6.12 -13.44 -19.10
CA THR A 452 4.76 -13.43 -19.67
C THR A 452 4.58 -14.54 -20.69
N ALA A 453 5.51 -14.68 -21.64
CA ALA A 453 5.46 -15.74 -22.65
C ALA A 453 5.47 -17.14 -22.02
N TRP A 454 6.32 -17.35 -21.00
CA TRP A 454 6.36 -18.59 -20.24
C TRP A 454 5.05 -18.90 -19.53
N ALA A 455 4.40 -17.91 -18.92
CA ALA A 455 3.10 -18.08 -18.28
C ALA A 455 2.03 -18.50 -19.30
N PHE A 456 1.98 -17.87 -20.48
CA PHE A 456 1.05 -18.25 -21.54
C PHE A 456 1.31 -19.65 -22.10
N MET A 457 2.57 -20.02 -22.35
CA MET A 457 2.92 -21.37 -22.78
C MET A 457 2.51 -22.41 -21.74
N SER A 458 2.81 -22.16 -20.47
CA SER A 458 2.47 -23.06 -19.36
C SER A 458 0.96 -23.20 -19.17
N ALA A 459 0.20 -22.11 -19.25
CA ALA A 459 -1.25 -22.12 -19.15
C ALA A 459 -1.90 -22.84 -20.34
N HIS A 460 -1.38 -22.64 -21.55
CA HIS A 460 -1.89 -23.30 -22.76
C HIS A 460 -1.60 -24.80 -22.77
N GLN A 461 -0.38 -25.21 -22.40
CA GLN A 461 0.00 -26.63 -22.29
C GLN A 461 -0.86 -27.39 -21.26
N ARG A 462 -1.30 -26.71 -20.20
CA ARG A 462 -2.22 -27.27 -19.18
C ARG A 462 -3.70 -27.15 -19.55
N ALA A 463 -4.03 -26.73 -20.77
CA ALA A 463 -5.39 -26.49 -21.26
C ALA A 463 -6.23 -25.55 -20.35
N LEU A 464 -5.57 -24.63 -19.63
CA LEU A 464 -6.24 -23.66 -18.76
C LEU A 464 -6.75 -22.43 -19.54
N ILE A 465 -6.17 -22.15 -20.71
CA ILE A 465 -6.57 -21.07 -21.61
C ILE A 465 -6.70 -21.55 -23.05
N GLY A 466 -7.69 -21.01 -23.77
CA GLY A 466 -7.92 -21.31 -25.18
C GLY A 466 -7.05 -20.47 -26.12
N ARG A 467 -6.91 -20.94 -27.38
CA ARG A 467 -6.23 -20.19 -28.45
C ARG A 467 -6.76 -18.76 -28.65
N PRO A 468 -8.08 -18.49 -28.58
CA PRO A 468 -8.59 -17.11 -28.73
C PRO A 468 -8.03 -16.13 -27.70
N THR A 469 -7.84 -16.57 -26.44
CA THR A 469 -7.26 -15.75 -25.38
C THR A 469 -5.79 -15.43 -25.67
N VAL A 470 -5.03 -16.41 -26.17
CA VAL A 470 -3.61 -16.21 -26.55
C VAL A 470 -3.49 -15.20 -27.69
N PHE A 471 -4.28 -15.36 -28.76
CA PHE A 471 -4.26 -14.43 -29.90
C PHE A 471 -4.73 -13.04 -29.51
N GLY A 472 -5.79 -12.92 -28.71
CA GLY A 472 -6.27 -11.63 -28.21
C GLY A 472 -5.24 -10.90 -27.36
N ALA A 473 -4.57 -11.61 -26.45
CA ALA A 473 -3.49 -11.07 -25.63
C ALA A 473 -2.29 -10.61 -26.48
N PHE A 474 -1.87 -11.42 -27.44
CA PHE A 474 -0.77 -11.09 -28.34
C PHE A 474 -1.09 -9.89 -29.22
N ALA A 475 -2.29 -9.83 -29.79
CA ALA A 475 -2.74 -8.70 -30.59
C ALA A 475 -2.80 -7.40 -29.78
N PHE A 476 -3.35 -7.45 -28.56
CA PHE A 476 -3.38 -6.29 -27.66
C PHE A 476 -1.97 -5.79 -27.30
N TRP A 477 -1.08 -6.70 -26.88
CA TRP A 477 0.31 -6.34 -26.58
C TRP A 477 1.04 -5.75 -27.79
N THR A 478 0.84 -6.33 -28.97
CA THR A 478 1.44 -5.83 -30.22
C THR A 478 0.95 -4.43 -30.56
N ALA A 479 -0.36 -4.17 -30.42
CA ALA A 479 -0.94 -2.85 -30.66
C ALA A 479 -0.39 -1.79 -29.70
N CYS A 480 -0.31 -2.09 -28.39
CA CYS A 480 0.28 -1.19 -27.41
C CYS A 480 1.78 -0.95 -27.67
N SER A 481 2.52 -2.00 -28.04
CA SER A 481 3.95 -1.90 -28.36
C SER A 481 4.19 -1.07 -29.61
N ALA A 482 3.35 -1.22 -30.64
CA ALA A 482 3.41 -0.41 -31.85
C ALA A 482 3.20 1.07 -31.54
N ALA A 483 2.24 1.40 -30.67
CA ALA A 483 2.00 2.78 -30.25
C ALA A 483 3.21 3.40 -29.52
N VAL A 484 3.90 2.62 -28.68
CA VAL A 484 5.15 3.05 -28.00
C VAL A 484 6.29 3.24 -29.00
N VAL A 485 6.42 2.37 -30.00
CA VAL A 485 7.44 2.50 -31.05
C VAL A 485 7.18 3.74 -31.91
N ILE A 486 5.93 4.00 -32.30
CA ILE A 486 5.55 5.20 -33.06
C ILE A 486 5.85 6.46 -32.26
N ASP A 487 5.53 6.48 -30.96
CA ASP A 487 5.84 7.61 -30.08
C ASP A 487 7.37 7.87 -30.00
N GLY A 488 8.17 6.80 -29.91
CA GLY A 488 9.63 6.91 -29.94
C GLY A 488 10.21 7.36 -31.29
N MET A 489 9.57 7.01 -32.40
CA MET A 489 9.95 7.51 -33.73
C MET A 489 9.68 9.01 -33.87
N LEU A 490 8.63 9.53 -33.23
CA LEU A 490 8.31 10.95 -33.21
C LEU A 490 9.25 11.76 -32.29
N HIS A 491 9.93 11.09 -31.35
CA HIS A 491 10.82 11.72 -30.36
C HIS A 491 12.21 11.05 -30.34
N PRO A 492 13.00 11.18 -31.42
CA PRO A 492 14.27 10.44 -31.60
C PRO A 492 15.40 10.85 -30.64
N ALA A 493 15.19 11.86 -29.79
CA ALA A 493 16.18 12.30 -28.80
C ALA A 493 16.38 11.28 -27.66
N ASP A 494 15.43 10.35 -27.48
CA ASP A 494 15.43 9.42 -26.36
C ASP A 494 16.20 8.13 -26.63
N SER A 495 16.79 7.56 -25.58
CA SER A 495 17.47 6.26 -25.65
C SER A 495 16.47 5.13 -25.94
N VAL A 496 16.90 4.12 -26.69
CA VAL A 496 16.09 2.91 -27.00
C VAL A 496 15.72 2.09 -25.76
N ALA A 497 16.57 2.11 -24.71
CA ALA A 497 16.40 1.24 -23.54
C ALA A 497 15.07 1.46 -22.78
N PRO A 498 14.63 2.69 -22.45
CA PRO A 498 13.30 2.96 -21.90
C PRO A 498 12.15 2.34 -22.71
N TYR A 499 12.18 2.41 -24.04
CA TYR A 499 11.15 1.82 -24.89
C TYR A 499 11.09 0.29 -24.76
N VAL A 500 12.25 -0.38 -24.66
CA VAL A 500 12.31 -1.83 -24.41
C VAL A 500 11.68 -2.19 -23.07
N LEU A 501 11.95 -1.40 -22.02
CA LEU A 501 11.32 -1.61 -20.72
C LEU A 501 9.80 -1.39 -20.79
N ILE A 502 9.34 -0.31 -21.43
CA ILE A 502 7.90 -0.04 -21.56
C ILE A 502 7.20 -1.18 -22.32
N ILE A 503 7.78 -1.66 -23.43
CA ILE A 503 7.25 -2.81 -24.19
C ILE A 503 7.20 -4.09 -23.33
N GLY A 504 8.24 -4.32 -22.52
CA GLY A 504 8.28 -5.43 -21.58
C GLY A 504 7.23 -5.32 -20.47
N LEU A 505 7.05 -4.12 -19.90
CA LEU A 505 6.02 -3.83 -18.91
C LEU A 505 4.62 -3.96 -19.51
N LEU A 506 4.40 -3.56 -20.76
CA LEU A 506 3.12 -3.76 -21.45
C LEU A 506 2.76 -5.25 -21.58
N ALA A 507 3.73 -6.16 -21.63
CA ALA A 507 3.44 -7.60 -21.59
C ALA A 507 2.80 -8.01 -20.25
N LEU A 508 3.16 -7.34 -19.14
CA LEU A 508 2.55 -7.58 -17.84
C LEU A 508 1.07 -7.18 -17.77
N SER A 509 0.58 -6.36 -18.70
CA SER A 509 -0.86 -6.05 -18.79
C SER A 509 -1.70 -7.23 -19.25
N VAL A 510 -1.12 -8.19 -19.98
CA VAL A 510 -1.81 -9.41 -20.44
C VAL A 510 -1.43 -10.66 -19.65
N ALA A 511 -0.29 -10.64 -18.95
CA ALA A 511 0.17 -11.74 -18.10
C ALA A 511 -0.89 -12.33 -17.13
N PRO A 512 -1.74 -11.53 -16.47
CA PRO A 512 -2.77 -12.05 -15.56
C PRO A 512 -3.74 -13.05 -16.20
N LEU A 513 -4.00 -12.94 -17.50
CA LEU A 513 -4.89 -13.87 -18.23
C LEU A 513 -4.37 -15.31 -18.21
N ALA A 514 -3.05 -15.50 -18.10
CA ALA A 514 -2.41 -16.79 -17.95
C ALA A 514 -2.00 -17.08 -16.49
N ALA A 515 -1.54 -16.07 -15.75
CA ALA A 515 -1.02 -16.22 -14.39
C ALA A 515 -2.11 -16.58 -13.37
N ALA A 516 -3.29 -15.95 -13.44
CA ALA A 516 -4.39 -16.22 -12.51
C ALA A 516 -4.88 -17.69 -12.54
N PRO A 517 -5.18 -18.31 -13.71
CA PRO A 517 -5.58 -19.71 -13.74
C PRO A 517 -4.43 -20.65 -13.35
N LEU A 518 -3.18 -20.34 -13.70
CA LEU A 518 -2.02 -21.11 -13.23
C LEU A 518 -1.88 -21.07 -11.70
N ALA A 519 -2.08 -19.89 -11.10
CA ALA A 519 -1.98 -19.70 -9.67
C ALA A 519 -3.04 -20.51 -8.91
N LEU A 520 -4.29 -20.44 -9.36
CA LEU A 520 -5.37 -21.27 -8.81
C LEU A 520 -5.14 -22.76 -9.05
N ALA A 521 -4.66 -23.16 -10.22
CA ALA A 521 -4.39 -24.56 -10.53
C ALA A 521 -3.24 -25.15 -9.71
N ALA A 522 -2.30 -24.31 -9.25
CA ALA A 522 -1.22 -24.69 -8.34
C ALA A 522 -1.68 -24.76 -6.88
N ASN A 523 -2.69 -23.98 -6.51
CA ASN A 523 -3.24 -23.89 -5.16
C ASN A 523 -4.58 -24.65 -5.04
N ARG A 524 -4.60 -25.95 -5.39
CA ARG A 524 -5.83 -26.78 -5.40
C ARG A 524 -6.37 -27.11 -4.01
N ASN A 525 -5.54 -27.00 -2.98
CA ASN A 525 -5.90 -27.34 -1.60
C ASN A 525 -6.45 -26.14 -0.83
N ARG A 526 -6.91 -25.11 -1.54
CA ARG A 526 -7.47 -23.90 -0.94
C ARG A 526 -8.88 -24.13 -0.44
#